data_AF-A0A9W7VZ55-F1
#
_entry.id   AF-A0A9W7VZ55-F1
#
_cell.length_a   1.000
_cell.length_b   1.000
_cell.length_c   1.000
_cell.angle_alpha   90.00
_cell.angle_beta   90.00
_cell.angle_gamma   90.00
#
_symmetry.space_group_name_H-M   'P 1'
#
loop_
_entity.id
_entity.type
_entity.pdbx_description
1 polymer ?
#
loop_
_entity_poly.entity_id
_entity_poly.type
_entity_poly.pdbx_seq_one_letter_code
_entity_poly.pdbx_strand_id
1 'polypeptide(L)'
;MRRAIIQNLRTFRRPNPRKALKQLRINGGHVNVAFERSIANRTSSQPLQSSMRFSRRISVPLGLGVGAAGLAYFYQQRNGSASNAHASPTLATRGYSGQARATASGVPLSSLAAAGEVPEAVRKALIVDQGQLYTAEIPADQTISKETDFSGRKVLEMLTPEQASAKLRTNEESYLVGRGEGVVRYDVVQIPSNDPIEDDHVEKIVEVPSTIAAVENGKTRSDWMFWGVAKLRQTLVSYVARELNSTYKAALQDPQTTYPTAEAVDAAIKKGFVKLDHEITHESVQKVLKAQSKVVAAEILAPALSGSCALLSFYDSRSKELRVACTGDSRAVLGRRNPGTGKWTATALSIDQTGGTASEVARLQKEHPNEPHVTANGRILGGLEPSRAFGDAIYKWSKETQDKLRNSYFGRSPSKYLKTPPYVTAEPVVTTTRVDPTKGDFVVMATDGLWEMLTNEEVVGLVGQWLEKQASVKPSSTGTGWLQSWFSTQQTAELPIEHGSGSEKSGQRAPIRQQQWGLPSGQDSRFVVEDKNVATHLVRNALGGKDQEMLSALLTLPSPFSRRYRDDLTVQVIFFGEGEGNGKVELNREASATAAHEHAAAAAPKAKL
;
A
#
# COMPACT_ATOMS: atom_id res chain seq x y z
N MET A 1 -42.20 19.60 -26.52
CA MET A 1 -41.97 18.48 -27.47
C MET A 1 -41.28 17.37 -26.66
N ARG A 2 -41.96 16.34 -26.16
CA ARG A 2 -42.37 15.06 -26.80
C ARG A 2 -41.22 14.23 -27.41
N ARG A 3 -40.86 13.14 -26.70
CA ARG A 3 -40.17 11.89 -27.14
C ARG A 3 -38.67 12.04 -27.51
N ALA A 4 -37.80 11.02 -27.38
CA ALA A 4 -38.02 9.59 -27.14
C ALA A 4 -36.98 8.93 -26.20
N ILE A 5 -37.34 7.75 -25.67
CA ILE A 5 -36.48 6.78 -24.96
C ILE A 5 -36.19 5.62 -25.92
N ILE A 6 -34.96 5.08 -25.96
CA ILE A 6 -34.71 3.66 -26.31
C ILE A 6 -33.64 3.07 -25.39
N GLN A 7 -33.91 1.84 -24.90
CA GLN A 7 -33.05 1.03 -24.04
C GLN A 7 -32.15 0.11 -24.87
N ASN A 8 -31.12 -0.49 -24.25
CA ASN A 8 -30.61 -1.79 -24.71
C ASN A 8 -30.39 -2.74 -23.52
N LEU A 9 -31.20 -3.81 -23.48
CA LEU A 9 -31.11 -4.95 -22.57
C LEU A 9 -31.20 -6.24 -23.39
N ARG A 10 -30.17 -7.09 -23.30
CA ARG A 10 -30.14 -8.47 -23.82
C ARG A 10 -29.11 -9.27 -23.01
N THR A 11 -29.24 -10.56 -22.69
CA THR A 11 -30.39 -11.45 -22.40
C THR A 11 -29.77 -12.73 -21.81
N PHE A 12 -30.37 -13.33 -20.77
CA PHE A 12 -29.84 -14.55 -20.14
C PHE A 12 -29.95 -15.81 -21.02
N ARG A 13 -29.04 -16.78 -20.80
CA ARG A 13 -29.31 -18.22 -21.00
C ARG A 13 -29.10 -18.97 -19.67
N ARG A 14 -30.05 -19.85 -19.32
CA ARG A 14 -30.01 -20.76 -18.16
C ARG A 14 -29.67 -22.19 -18.61
N PRO A 15 -29.30 -23.07 -17.67
CA PRO A 15 -30.05 -24.33 -17.51
C PRO A 15 -30.67 -24.49 -16.10
N ASN A 16 -31.64 -25.40 -15.98
CA ASN A 16 -32.43 -25.66 -14.76
C ASN A 16 -32.00 -26.99 -14.06
N PRO A 17 -32.42 -27.26 -12.80
CA PRO A 17 -31.77 -28.23 -11.92
C PRO A 17 -32.38 -29.64 -11.91
N ARG A 18 -31.70 -30.59 -11.25
CA ARG A 18 -32.30 -31.84 -10.75
C ARG A 18 -32.06 -32.03 -9.24
N LYS A 19 -33.04 -32.67 -8.59
CA LYS A 19 -33.17 -32.84 -7.13
C LYS A 19 -32.43 -34.10 -6.64
N ALA A 20 -31.93 -34.07 -5.40
CA ALA A 20 -31.95 -35.22 -4.50
C ALA A 20 -31.91 -34.76 -3.03
N LEU A 21 -32.82 -35.27 -2.19
CA LEU A 21 -32.75 -35.14 -0.73
C LEU A 21 -31.92 -36.31 -0.16
N LYS A 22 -31.29 -36.11 1.01
CA LYS A 22 -31.71 -36.82 2.23
C LYS A 22 -31.07 -36.24 3.50
N GLN A 23 -31.82 -36.35 4.59
CA GLN A 23 -31.43 -35.95 5.95
C GLN A 23 -30.52 -37.01 6.58
N LEU A 24 -29.73 -36.60 7.57
CA LEU A 24 -29.52 -37.38 8.79
C LEU A 24 -29.39 -36.42 9.99
N ARG A 25 -29.74 -36.92 11.18
CA ARG A 25 -30.05 -36.14 12.40
C ARG A 25 -29.46 -36.92 13.60
N ILE A 26 -29.38 -36.26 14.75
CA ILE A 26 -29.25 -36.79 16.13
C ILE A 26 -27.86 -36.65 16.79
N ASN A 27 -27.87 -35.93 17.92
CA ASN A 27 -27.10 -35.97 19.19
C ASN A 27 -25.60 -36.34 19.19
N GLY A 28 -24.74 -35.81 20.06
CA GLY A 28 -24.96 -35.02 21.29
C GLY A 28 -24.29 -35.71 22.49
N GLY A 29 -23.36 -35.04 23.17
CA GLY A 29 -22.62 -35.61 24.30
C GLY A 29 -21.64 -34.63 24.93
N HIS A 30 -21.76 -34.40 26.24
CA HIS A 30 -20.86 -33.57 27.04
C HIS A 30 -19.63 -34.36 27.50
N VAL A 31 -18.46 -33.71 27.57
CA VAL A 31 -17.40 -34.06 28.53
C VAL A 31 -16.76 -32.77 29.07
N ASN A 32 -16.73 -32.62 30.39
CA ASN A 32 -15.92 -31.62 31.11
C ASN A 32 -14.55 -32.21 31.44
N VAL A 33 -13.47 -31.44 31.26
CA VAL A 33 -12.22 -31.58 32.06
C VAL A 33 -11.67 -30.18 32.31
N ALA A 34 -11.10 -29.95 33.49
CA ALA A 34 -10.63 -28.65 33.97
C ALA A 34 -9.21 -28.73 34.57
N PHE A 35 -8.59 -27.55 34.73
CA PHE A 35 -7.27 -27.29 35.35
C PHE A 35 -6.06 -27.87 34.57
N GLU A 36 -4.82 -27.35 34.70
CA GLU A 36 -4.28 -26.42 35.71
C GLU A 36 -3.29 -25.39 35.12
N ARG A 37 -2.87 -24.40 35.93
CA ARG A 37 -1.95 -23.31 35.53
C ARG A 37 -0.48 -23.69 35.75
N SER A 38 0.41 -23.11 34.95
CA SER A 38 1.80 -22.85 35.34
C SER A 38 2.18 -21.41 34.98
N ILE A 39 2.87 -20.73 35.89
CA ILE A 39 3.29 -19.33 35.78
C ILE A 39 4.80 -19.30 35.56
N ALA A 40 5.25 -18.58 34.53
CA ALA A 40 6.67 -18.22 34.36
C ALA A 40 6.75 -16.75 33.93
N ASN A 41 7.45 -15.94 34.74
CA ASN A 41 7.66 -14.52 34.46
C ASN A 41 8.50 -14.34 33.19
N ARG A 42 8.10 -13.38 32.33
CA ARG A 42 8.92 -12.92 31.20
C ARG A 42 9.44 -11.51 31.47
N THR A 43 10.76 -11.36 31.40
CA THR A 43 11.41 -10.07 31.14
C THR A 43 10.96 -9.53 29.78
N SER A 44 10.62 -8.25 29.72
CA SER A 44 9.96 -7.64 28.56
C SER A 44 10.93 -7.12 27.51
N SER A 45 11.32 -7.98 26.57
CA SER A 45 11.76 -7.56 25.24
C SER A 45 10.58 -7.73 24.27
N GLN A 46 9.88 -6.65 23.92
CA GLN A 46 8.80 -6.73 22.92
C GLN A 46 9.42 -6.95 21.53
N PRO A 47 9.03 -8.01 20.78
CA PRO A 47 9.41 -8.12 19.39
C PRO A 47 8.61 -7.08 18.57
N LEU A 48 9.31 -6.33 17.71
CA LEU A 48 8.69 -5.40 16.76
C LEU A 48 7.74 -6.19 15.84
N GLN A 49 6.47 -5.80 15.78
CA GLN A 49 5.47 -6.48 14.95
C GLN A 49 5.10 -5.63 13.75
N SER A 50 5.39 -6.16 12.56
CA SER A 50 4.85 -5.69 11.30
C SER A 50 3.32 -5.85 11.26
N SER A 51 2.68 -5.13 10.34
CA SER A 51 1.25 -5.24 9.98
C SER A 51 0.78 -6.65 9.55
N MET A 52 1.70 -7.60 9.43
CA MET A 52 1.48 -8.98 9.00
C MET A 52 0.92 -9.91 10.08
N ARG A 53 -0.42 -10.00 10.19
CA ARG A 53 -1.10 -11.18 10.77
C ARG A 53 -2.25 -11.68 9.88
N PHE A 54 -1.91 -12.51 8.90
CA PHE A 54 -2.90 -13.42 8.31
C PHE A 54 -3.36 -14.42 9.38
N SER A 55 -4.58 -14.24 9.89
CA SER A 55 -5.21 -15.19 10.80
C SER A 55 -5.71 -16.45 10.07
N ARG A 56 -4.79 -17.18 9.41
CA ARG A 56 -5.06 -18.54 8.92
C ARG A 56 -5.15 -19.48 10.12
N ARG A 57 -6.37 -19.67 10.64
CA ARG A 57 -6.70 -20.84 11.45
C ARG A 57 -6.68 -22.06 10.52
N ILE A 58 -5.54 -22.74 10.44
CA ILE A 58 -5.45 -24.05 9.81
C ILE A 58 -6.12 -25.04 10.77
N SER A 59 -7.37 -25.38 10.49
CA SER A 59 -8.03 -26.54 11.10
C SER A 59 -7.45 -27.79 10.47
N VAL A 60 -6.54 -28.48 11.17
CA VAL A 60 -6.04 -29.80 10.78
C VAL A 60 -7.07 -30.86 11.21
N PRO A 61 -7.70 -31.59 10.28
CA PRO A 61 -8.39 -32.82 10.62
C PRO A 61 -7.34 -33.93 10.81
N LEU A 62 -7.09 -34.32 12.07
CA LEU A 62 -6.42 -35.58 12.37
C LEU A 62 -7.36 -36.73 11.96
N GLY A 63 -7.08 -37.35 10.82
CA GLY A 63 -7.79 -38.51 10.28
C GLY A 63 -6.84 -39.70 10.19
N LEU A 64 -7.18 -40.79 10.90
CA LEU A 64 -6.39 -42.02 10.96
C LEU A 64 -6.36 -42.75 9.62
N GLY A 65 -5.17 -43.23 9.23
CA GLY A 65 -4.96 -44.16 8.12
C GLY A 65 -3.84 -45.12 8.47
N VAL A 66 -4.19 -46.35 8.85
CA VAL A 66 -3.25 -47.40 9.28
C VAL A 66 -2.90 -48.32 8.11
N GLY A 67 -1.63 -48.66 7.97
CA GLY A 67 -1.15 -49.83 7.22
C GLY A 67 0.23 -49.62 6.59
N ALA A 68 1.20 -50.52 6.64
CA ALA A 68 1.50 -51.69 7.48
C ALA A 68 2.81 -52.30 6.92
N ALA A 69 3.90 -52.27 7.69
CA ALA A 69 5.11 -53.11 7.61
C ALA A 69 6.11 -52.46 8.61
N GLY A 70 6.64 -53.12 9.65
CA GLY A 70 7.09 -54.51 9.75
C GLY A 70 8.59 -54.47 10.05
N LEU A 71 8.98 -54.07 11.26
CA LEU A 71 9.39 -54.96 12.38
C LEU A 71 10.75 -55.66 12.17
N ALA A 72 11.77 -55.18 12.90
CA ALA A 72 13.00 -55.86 13.37
C ALA A 72 14.03 -54.77 13.76
N TYR A 73 14.82 -54.83 14.84
CA TYR A 73 14.88 -55.76 15.98
C TYR A 73 15.59 -55.06 17.17
N PHE A 74 15.20 -55.40 18.40
CA PHE A 74 15.83 -55.25 19.75
C PHE A 74 16.95 -54.18 19.99
N TYR A 75 16.94 -53.34 21.03
CA TYR A 75 16.64 -53.52 22.48
C TYR A 75 17.77 -54.18 23.31
N GLN A 76 18.90 -53.47 23.44
CA GLN A 76 19.86 -53.50 24.56
C GLN A 76 20.75 -52.23 24.43
N GLN A 77 21.24 -51.55 25.47
CA GLN A 77 21.32 -51.85 26.90
C GLN A 77 21.36 -50.53 27.69
N ARG A 78 20.82 -50.48 28.91
CA ARG A 78 20.84 -49.29 29.79
C ARG A 78 21.57 -49.63 31.10
N ASN A 79 22.48 -48.74 31.51
CA ASN A 79 23.07 -48.49 32.86
C ASN A 79 24.60 -48.56 32.90
N GLY A 80 25.22 -47.62 33.64
CA GLY A 80 26.65 -47.63 33.96
C GLY A 80 27.26 -46.22 34.03
N SER A 81 27.15 -45.54 35.17
CA SER A 81 27.78 -44.24 35.43
C SER A 81 29.24 -44.39 35.87
N ALA A 82 30.16 -43.52 35.42
CA ALA A 82 31.24 -42.94 36.25
C ALA A 82 32.15 -41.92 35.50
N SER A 83 32.41 -40.78 36.18
CA SER A 83 33.66 -39.98 36.26
C SER A 83 34.46 -39.52 35.01
N ASN A 84 34.69 -38.19 34.97
CA ASN A 84 35.94 -37.46 34.66
C ASN A 84 36.93 -37.98 33.60
N ALA A 85 37.24 -37.16 32.59
CA ALA A 85 38.45 -36.31 32.57
C ALA A 85 38.59 -35.49 31.26
N HIS A 86 39.47 -34.48 31.28
CA HIS A 86 39.90 -33.72 30.10
C HIS A 86 40.67 -34.59 29.09
N ALA A 87 40.52 -34.30 27.80
CA ALA A 87 41.59 -33.79 26.91
C ALA A 87 41.25 -34.00 25.42
N SER A 88 41.65 -33.04 24.58
CA SER A 88 41.80 -33.24 23.13
C SER A 88 42.86 -34.34 22.87
N PRO A 89 42.81 -35.02 21.70
CA PRO A 89 43.90 -34.73 20.76
C PRO A 89 43.55 -34.79 19.27
N THR A 90 44.40 -34.12 18.51
CA THR A 90 44.62 -34.24 17.07
C THR A 90 45.46 -35.47 16.71
N LEU A 91 45.12 -36.17 15.62
CA LEU A 91 46.04 -36.99 14.79
C LEU A 91 45.29 -37.27 13.46
N ALA A 92 45.74 -36.96 12.25
CA ALA A 92 47.04 -37.15 11.59
C ALA A 92 47.33 -38.59 11.11
N THR A 93 46.90 -38.87 9.87
CA THR A 93 47.59 -39.61 8.79
C THR A 93 47.93 -41.13 8.86
N ARG A 94 47.38 -41.85 7.86
CA ARG A 94 48.00 -42.84 6.93
C ARG A 94 48.29 -44.31 7.33
N GLY A 95 47.73 -45.22 6.52
CA GLY A 95 48.18 -46.60 6.19
C GLY A 95 47.19 -47.21 5.17
N TYR A 96 47.56 -47.50 3.90
CA TYR A 96 48.01 -48.81 3.34
C TYR A 96 47.03 -49.99 3.61
N SER A 97 46.68 -50.93 2.70
CA SER A 97 47.12 -51.29 1.33
C SER A 97 46.26 -52.42 0.69
N GLY A 98 46.30 -52.62 -0.65
CA GLY A 98 45.88 -53.85 -1.38
C GLY A 98 44.71 -53.66 -2.38
N GLN A 99 44.87 -53.76 -3.71
CA GLN A 99 45.01 -54.96 -4.60
C GLN A 99 43.71 -55.81 -4.75
N ALA A 100 43.26 -56.26 -5.94
CA ALA A 100 43.75 -56.12 -7.33
C ALA A 100 42.70 -56.58 -8.39
N ARG A 101 42.91 -56.23 -9.69
CA ARG A 101 42.50 -56.92 -10.97
C ARG A 101 40.99 -57.25 -11.20
N ALA A 102 40.44 -57.41 -12.41
CA ALA A 102 40.76 -57.14 -13.83
C ALA A 102 39.37 -57.09 -14.57
N THR A 103 39.15 -56.70 -15.83
CA THR A 103 39.78 -57.06 -17.11
C THR A 103 39.49 -56.02 -18.21
N ALA A 104 40.32 -55.97 -19.25
CA ALA A 104 40.18 -55.03 -20.37
C ALA A 104 39.76 -55.73 -21.68
N SER A 105 39.21 -54.96 -22.61
CA SER A 105 39.18 -55.26 -24.05
C SER A 105 39.45 -53.99 -24.85
N GLY A 106 40.55 -53.96 -25.62
CA GLY A 106 40.83 -52.95 -26.67
C GLY A 106 39.85 -53.09 -27.85
N VAL A 107 39.86 -52.24 -28.89
CA VAL A 107 40.97 -51.70 -29.71
C VAL A 107 40.52 -50.35 -30.37
N PRO A 108 41.30 -49.65 -31.23
CA PRO A 108 42.34 -48.65 -30.96
C PRO A 108 41.94 -47.18 -31.25
N LEU A 109 42.97 -46.32 -31.22
CA LEU A 109 42.98 -44.84 -31.23
C LEU A 109 42.95 -44.18 -32.63
N SER A 110 42.12 -43.15 -32.79
CA SER A 110 42.27 -42.00 -33.72
C SER A 110 41.28 -40.90 -33.29
N SER A 111 41.57 -39.60 -33.21
CA SER A 111 42.75 -38.77 -33.57
C SER A 111 42.89 -37.59 -32.58
N LEU A 112 43.92 -36.74 -32.73
CA LEU A 112 44.28 -35.72 -31.73
C LEU A 112 43.34 -34.50 -31.66
N ALA A 113 43.07 -34.08 -30.42
CA ALA A 113 43.02 -32.70 -29.89
C ALA A 113 42.41 -31.54 -30.71
N ALA A 114 41.35 -30.95 -30.16
CA ALA A 114 41.20 -29.49 -30.02
C ALA A 114 40.43 -29.19 -28.71
N ALA A 115 40.77 -28.09 -28.03
CA ALA A 115 40.10 -27.67 -26.80
C ALA A 115 38.78 -26.95 -27.10
N GLY A 116 37.78 -27.10 -26.22
CA GLY A 116 36.48 -26.43 -26.35
C GLY A 116 35.60 -26.62 -25.12
N GLU A 117 35.56 -25.56 -24.29
CA GLU A 117 34.47 -25.15 -23.39
C GLU A 117 33.90 -26.14 -22.35
N VAL A 118 34.06 -25.76 -21.08
CA VAL A 118 33.22 -26.25 -19.96
C VAL A 118 31.91 -25.45 -20.01
N PRO A 119 30.72 -26.09 -20.10
CA PRO A 119 29.46 -25.37 -20.14
C PRO A 119 29.19 -24.54 -18.88
N GLU A 120 28.59 -23.38 -19.11
CA GLU A 120 28.27 -22.35 -18.13
C GLU A 120 27.23 -22.83 -17.09
N ALA A 121 27.18 -22.14 -15.95
CA ALA A 121 26.54 -22.58 -14.69
C ALA A 121 25.20 -23.36 -14.83
N VAL A 122 25.13 -24.54 -14.20
CA VAL A 122 23.92 -25.37 -14.17
C VAL A 122 23.21 -25.25 -12.81
N ARG A 123 21.90 -25.01 -12.82
CA ARG A 123 21.06 -24.96 -11.60
C ARG A 123 20.42 -26.34 -11.36
N LYS A 124 20.73 -26.97 -10.22
CA LYS A 124 20.09 -28.23 -9.81
C LYS A 124 18.73 -27.97 -9.18
N ALA A 125 17.67 -28.44 -9.81
CA ALA A 125 16.29 -28.31 -9.34
C ALA A 125 15.69 -29.69 -9.05
N LEU A 126 14.88 -29.76 -8.00
CA LEU A 126 14.17 -30.98 -7.60
C LEU A 126 12.74 -30.90 -8.15
N ILE A 127 12.49 -31.63 -9.24
CA ILE A 127 11.21 -31.66 -9.95
C ILE A 127 10.35 -32.80 -9.39
N VAL A 128 9.08 -32.50 -9.12
CA VAL A 128 8.08 -33.52 -8.76
C VAL A 128 7.15 -33.70 -9.96
N ASP A 129 7.22 -34.84 -10.61
CA ASP A 129 6.28 -35.21 -11.67
C ASP A 129 5.76 -36.64 -11.46
N GLN A 130 4.46 -36.83 -11.71
CA GLN A 130 3.71 -38.08 -11.52
C GLN A 130 3.97 -38.81 -10.17
N GLY A 131 4.29 -38.06 -9.12
CA GLY A 131 4.58 -38.60 -7.78
C GLY A 131 6.01 -39.13 -7.57
N GLN A 132 6.92 -38.92 -8.52
CA GLN A 132 8.34 -39.23 -8.37
C GLN A 132 9.20 -37.96 -8.31
N LEU A 133 10.35 -38.07 -7.63
CA LEU A 133 11.30 -36.98 -7.41
C LEU A 133 12.49 -37.13 -8.37
N TYR A 134 12.69 -36.15 -9.23
CA TYR A 134 13.81 -36.09 -10.16
C TYR A 134 14.72 -34.91 -9.82
N THR A 135 16.04 -35.10 -9.90
CA THR A 135 16.98 -33.98 -9.92
C THR A 135 17.26 -33.62 -11.37
N ALA A 136 16.76 -32.47 -11.81
CA ALA A 136 16.99 -31.96 -13.14
C ALA A 136 18.06 -30.87 -13.12
N GLU A 137 18.87 -30.83 -14.16
CA GLU A 137 19.86 -29.80 -14.42
C GLU A 137 19.21 -28.77 -15.36
N ILE A 138 18.82 -27.62 -14.78
CA ILE A 138 18.26 -26.49 -15.52
C ILE A 138 19.43 -25.62 -15.99
N PRO A 139 19.59 -25.40 -17.31
CA PRO A 139 20.56 -24.44 -17.84
C PRO A 139 20.38 -23.04 -17.24
N ALA A 140 21.44 -22.29 -16.95
CA ALA A 140 21.32 -20.96 -16.31
C ALA A 140 20.48 -19.96 -17.11
N ASP A 141 20.44 -20.11 -18.44
CA ASP A 141 19.68 -19.33 -19.40
C ASP A 141 18.20 -19.75 -19.52
N GLN A 142 17.80 -20.89 -18.95
CA GLN A 142 16.41 -21.34 -19.03
C GLN A 142 15.52 -20.64 -17.99
N THR A 143 14.65 -19.76 -18.48
CA THR A 143 13.70 -18.98 -17.69
C THR A 143 12.81 -19.87 -16.80
N ILE A 144 13.02 -19.80 -15.48
CA ILE A 144 12.13 -20.45 -14.50
C ILE A 144 10.79 -19.70 -14.52
N SER A 145 9.76 -20.30 -15.12
CA SER A 145 8.40 -19.78 -15.10
C SER A 145 7.49 -20.63 -14.24
N LYS A 146 6.62 -20.01 -13.44
CA LYS A 146 5.55 -20.72 -12.74
C LYS A 146 4.25 -20.56 -13.51
N GLU A 147 3.66 -21.67 -13.92
CA GLU A 147 2.30 -21.68 -14.42
C GLU A 147 1.32 -21.38 -13.28
N THR A 148 0.45 -20.42 -13.53
CA THR A 148 -0.82 -20.23 -12.82
C THR A 148 -1.93 -20.46 -13.83
N ASP A 149 -3.08 -20.94 -13.40
CA ASP A 149 -4.22 -21.20 -14.26
C ASP A 149 -4.82 -19.91 -14.87
N PHE A 150 -5.50 -20.07 -16.02
CA PHE A 150 -6.27 -19.04 -16.73
C PHE A 150 -5.60 -17.73 -17.25
N SER A 151 -4.31 -17.54 -17.51
CA SER A 151 -3.08 -18.33 -17.30
C SER A 151 -1.85 -17.42 -17.40
N GLY A 152 -1.86 -16.29 -16.69
CA GLY A 152 -0.84 -15.24 -16.77
C GLY A 152 0.54 -15.72 -16.31
N ARG A 153 1.37 -16.20 -17.23
CA ARG A 153 2.69 -16.81 -16.98
C ARG A 153 3.62 -15.85 -16.23
N LYS A 154 3.77 -16.04 -14.91
CA LYS A 154 4.69 -15.26 -14.08
C LYS A 154 6.08 -15.90 -14.18
N VAL A 155 6.92 -15.29 -15.02
CA VAL A 155 8.36 -15.52 -15.08
C VAL A 155 8.96 -15.17 -13.71
N LEU A 156 9.72 -16.09 -13.12
CA LEU A 156 10.43 -15.93 -11.85
C LEU A 156 11.92 -15.68 -12.09
N GLU A 157 12.21 -14.92 -13.15
CA GLU A 157 13.53 -14.38 -13.43
C GLU A 157 13.65 -13.01 -12.78
N MET A 158 14.85 -12.65 -12.30
CA MET A 158 15.09 -11.31 -11.76
C MET A 158 14.97 -10.30 -12.90
N LEU A 159 14.16 -9.27 -12.70
CA LEU A 159 14.09 -8.15 -13.65
C LEU A 159 15.48 -7.54 -13.83
N THR A 160 15.85 -7.18 -15.06
CA THR A 160 17.04 -6.34 -15.27
C THR A 160 16.77 -4.91 -14.73
N PRO A 161 17.80 -4.09 -14.45
CA PRO A 161 17.61 -2.71 -14.01
C PRO A 161 16.72 -1.86 -14.94
N GLU A 162 16.77 -2.14 -16.25
CA GLU A 162 15.93 -1.51 -17.28
C GLU A 162 14.49 -1.97 -17.17
N GLN A 163 14.25 -3.27 -17.00
CA GLN A 163 12.91 -3.85 -16.82
C GLN A 163 12.28 -3.39 -15.49
N ALA A 164 13.06 -3.33 -14.42
CA ALA A 164 12.65 -2.79 -13.13
C ALA A 164 12.26 -1.31 -13.24
N SER A 165 13.07 -0.52 -13.97
CA SER A 165 12.79 0.89 -14.25
C SER A 165 11.56 1.09 -15.14
N ALA A 166 11.35 0.26 -16.15
CA ALA A 166 10.13 0.30 -16.97
C ALA A 166 8.88 -0.07 -16.15
N LYS A 167 9.00 -1.04 -15.24
CA LYS A 167 7.93 -1.45 -14.33
C LYS A 167 7.56 -0.35 -13.32
N LEU A 168 8.54 0.38 -12.78
CA LEU A 168 8.29 1.57 -11.96
C LEU A 168 7.48 2.63 -12.73
N ARG A 169 7.91 2.92 -13.97
CA ARG A 169 7.32 3.97 -14.82
C ARG A 169 6.02 3.56 -15.51
N THR A 170 5.50 2.35 -15.28
CA THR A 170 4.30 1.84 -15.99
C THR A 170 3.04 2.63 -15.65
N ASN A 171 2.92 3.10 -14.40
CA ASN A 171 1.76 3.83 -13.89
C ASN A 171 2.13 5.25 -13.43
N GLU A 172 3.17 5.86 -14.03
CA GLU A 172 3.54 7.24 -13.69
C GLU A 172 2.70 8.23 -14.50
N GLU A 173 2.14 9.23 -13.82
CA GLU A 173 1.34 10.30 -14.41
C GLU A 173 1.81 11.65 -13.86
N SER A 174 1.83 12.67 -14.71
CA SER A 174 2.21 14.03 -14.33
C SER A 174 1.35 15.03 -15.09
N TYR A 175 0.92 16.08 -14.41
CA TYR A 175 -0.02 17.06 -14.94
C TYR A 175 0.44 18.49 -14.64
N LEU A 176 0.44 19.34 -15.66
CA LEU A 176 0.63 20.78 -15.53
C LEU A 176 -0.72 21.45 -15.30
N VAL A 177 -0.79 22.34 -14.32
CA VAL A 177 -2.02 22.99 -13.86
C VAL A 177 -1.98 24.46 -14.26
N GLY A 178 -2.50 24.78 -15.45
CA GLY A 178 -2.60 26.14 -15.98
C GLY A 178 -3.76 26.96 -15.40
N ARG A 179 -4.12 26.75 -14.13
CA ARG A 179 -5.18 27.53 -13.47
C ARG A 179 -4.70 28.91 -13.02
N GLY A 180 -3.39 29.13 -13.02
CA GLY A 180 -2.71 30.41 -12.75
C GLY A 180 -2.41 30.66 -11.27
N GLU A 181 -3.20 30.10 -10.37
CA GLU A 181 -3.08 30.34 -8.93
C GLU A 181 -3.07 29.05 -8.12
N GLY A 182 -2.17 28.99 -7.14
CA GLY A 182 -2.17 27.93 -6.14
C GLY A 182 -1.32 26.74 -6.53
N VAL A 183 -1.74 25.94 -7.52
CA VAL A 183 -1.03 24.71 -7.95
C VAL A 183 -0.60 24.81 -9.40
N VAL A 184 0.63 24.38 -9.68
CA VAL A 184 1.26 24.46 -11.01
C VAL A 184 1.58 23.10 -11.62
N ARG A 185 1.82 22.07 -10.78
CA ARG A 185 2.08 20.70 -11.21
C ARG A 185 1.65 19.71 -10.13
N TYR A 186 1.20 18.52 -10.52
CA TYR A 186 1.19 17.36 -9.64
C TYR A 186 1.64 16.10 -10.38
N ASP A 187 2.28 15.20 -9.63
CA ASP A 187 2.83 13.92 -10.11
C ASP A 187 2.28 12.77 -9.27
N VAL A 188 1.99 11.64 -9.91
CA VAL A 188 1.41 10.45 -9.28
C VAL A 188 2.11 9.18 -9.77
N VAL A 189 2.23 8.17 -8.91
CA VAL A 189 2.59 6.80 -9.30
C VAL A 189 1.88 5.76 -8.41
N GLN A 190 1.55 4.61 -8.99
CA GLN A 190 1.06 3.43 -8.26
C GLN A 190 1.88 2.16 -8.55
N ILE A 191 2.44 1.52 -7.53
CA ILE A 191 3.15 0.23 -7.65
C ILE A 191 2.41 -0.89 -6.89
N PRO A 192 1.75 -1.84 -7.59
CA PRO A 192 1.01 -2.92 -6.95
C PRO A 192 1.92 -3.93 -6.25
N SER A 193 1.54 -4.33 -5.05
CA SER A 193 2.01 -5.48 -4.28
C SER A 193 0.94 -6.57 -4.23
N ASN A 194 -0.33 -6.19 -4.09
CA ASN A 194 -1.49 -7.06 -4.18
C ASN A 194 -1.94 -7.26 -5.65
N ASP A 195 -2.85 -8.21 -5.88
CA ASP A 195 -3.39 -8.54 -7.21
C ASP A 195 -4.89 -8.87 -7.07
N PRO A 196 -5.82 -7.94 -7.37
CA PRO A 196 -5.58 -6.56 -7.79
C PRO A 196 -4.97 -5.67 -6.68
N ILE A 197 -4.48 -4.48 -7.07
CA ILE A 197 -4.07 -3.44 -6.12
C ILE A 197 -5.23 -3.05 -5.19
N GLU A 198 -4.93 -2.76 -3.92
CA GLU A 198 -5.92 -2.33 -2.94
C GLU A 198 -5.99 -0.81 -2.77
N ASP A 199 -4.87 -0.12 -3.02
CA ASP A 199 -4.74 1.35 -3.07
C ASP A 199 -5.37 2.01 -4.30
N ASP A 200 -5.70 3.31 -4.19
CA ASP A 200 -6.28 4.11 -5.27
C ASP A 200 -6.13 5.63 -5.04
N HIS A 201 -6.16 6.46 -6.09
CA HIS A 201 -5.88 7.92 -6.04
C HIS A 201 -6.85 8.79 -6.86
N VAL A 202 -7.17 10.01 -6.39
CA VAL A 202 -8.03 10.97 -7.11
C VAL A 202 -7.54 12.40 -7.04
N GLU A 203 -7.72 13.09 -8.15
CA GLU A 203 -7.42 14.49 -8.34
C GLU A 203 -8.66 15.16 -8.96
N LYS A 204 -9.16 16.24 -8.35
CA LYS A 204 -10.36 16.92 -8.83
C LYS A 204 -10.29 18.41 -8.59
N ILE A 205 -10.36 19.19 -9.67
CA ILE A 205 -10.59 20.63 -9.61
C ILE A 205 -12.08 20.91 -9.84
N VAL A 206 -12.66 21.77 -9.01
CA VAL A 206 -14.01 22.29 -9.09
C VAL A 206 -13.92 23.80 -9.17
N GLU A 207 -14.32 24.36 -10.30
CA GLU A 207 -14.39 25.81 -10.50
C GLU A 207 -15.61 26.36 -9.75
N VAL A 208 -15.36 27.25 -8.79
CA VAL A 208 -16.36 27.83 -7.88
C VAL A 208 -16.77 29.20 -8.41
N PRO A 209 -18.04 29.36 -8.86
CA PRO A 209 -18.55 30.65 -9.29
C PRO A 209 -18.77 31.59 -8.09
N SER A 210 -18.78 32.90 -8.38
CA SER A 210 -19.08 33.96 -7.40
C SER A 210 -20.42 33.82 -6.68
N THR A 211 -21.35 33.02 -7.22
CA THR A 211 -22.65 32.68 -6.61
C THR A 211 -22.59 31.59 -5.54
N ILE A 212 -21.41 31.01 -5.29
CA ILE A 212 -21.18 29.96 -4.28
C ILE A 212 -20.14 30.40 -3.24
N ALA A 213 -19.12 31.16 -3.65
CA ALA A 213 -18.22 31.84 -2.72
C ALA A 213 -17.97 33.27 -3.22
N ALA A 214 -17.98 34.26 -2.33
CA ALA A 214 -17.60 35.62 -2.71
C ALA A 214 -16.14 35.63 -3.21
N VAL A 215 -15.83 36.50 -4.17
CA VAL A 215 -14.50 36.53 -4.80
C VAL A 215 -13.84 37.87 -4.53
N GLU A 216 -12.61 37.83 -4.02
CA GLU A 216 -11.84 39.04 -3.71
C GLU A 216 -11.20 39.65 -4.97
N ASN A 217 -10.94 40.97 -4.90
CA ASN A 217 -10.11 41.72 -5.85
C ASN A 217 -10.54 41.61 -7.33
N GLY A 218 -11.85 41.61 -7.60
CA GLY A 218 -12.39 41.69 -8.97
C GLY A 218 -12.22 40.43 -9.82
N LYS A 219 -11.73 39.33 -9.23
CA LYS A 219 -11.70 38.01 -9.88
C LYS A 219 -13.12 37.47 -10.05
N THR A 220 -13.35 36.66 -11.09
CA THR A 220 -14.67 36.11 -11.43
C THR A 220 -14.91 34.70 -10.88
N ARG A 221 -13.88 34.03 -10.36
CA ARG A 221 -13.91 32.63 -9.90
C ARG A 221 -12.84 32.35 -8.86
N SER A 222 -13.01 31.24 -8.13
CA SER A 222 -11.96 30.58 -7.35
C SER A 222 -12.02 29.08 -7.61
N ASP A 223 -10.93 28.36 -7.36
CA ASP A 223 -10.88 26.90 -7.49
C ASP A 223 -10.86 26.21 -6.13
N TRP A 224 -11.70 25.19 -6.00
CA TRP A 224 -11.59 24.13 -5.01
C TRP A 224 -10.86 22.96 -5.64
N MET A 225 -9.70 22.62 -5.07
CA MET A 225 -8.88 21.53 -5.59
C MET A 225 -8.79 20.41 -4.55
N PHE A 226 -9.01 19.18 -4.98
CA PHE A 226 -9.01 17.98 -4.16
C PHE A 226 -7.95 17.01 -4.66
N TRP A 227 -7.17 16.46 -3.72
CA TRP A 227 -6.29 15.32 -3.94
C TRP A 227 -6.58 14.28 -2.86
N GLY A 228 -6.58 13.01 -3.19
CA GLY A 228 -6.80 11.99 -2.18
C GLY A 228 -6.32 10.61 -2.53
N VAL A 229 -5.95 9.86 -1.49
CA VAL A 229 -5.52 8.46 -1.54
C VAL A 229 -6.57 7.64 -0.77
N ALA A 230 -7.43 6.92 -1.49
CA ALA A 230 -8.58 6.18 -0.94
C ALA A 230 -9.23 5.27 -2.00
N LYS A 231 -9.66 4.06 -1.63
CA LYS A 231 -10.39 3.15 -2.55
C LYS A 231 -11.79 3.64 -2.97
N LEU A 232 -12.36 4.57 -2.20
CA LEU A 232 -13.73 5.11 -2.37
C LEU A 232 -13.76 6.52 -2.99
N ARG A 233 -12.63 6.94 -3.56
CA ARG A 233 -12.27 8.32 -3.90
C ARG A 233 -13.30 9.16 -4.64
N GLN A 234 -13.86 8.67 -5.75
CA GLN A 234 -14.77 9.45 -6.61
C GLN A 234 -16.07 9.78 -5.88
N THR A 235 -16.58 8.83 -5.10
CA THR A 235 -17.77 9.02 -4.26
C THR A 235 -17.45 9.93 -3.07
N LEU A 236 -16.27 9.77 -2.43
CA LEU A 236 -15.85 10.60 -1.30
C LEU A 236 -15.74 12.08 -1.64
N VAL A 237 -15.01 12.44 -2.70
CA VAL A 237 -14.90 13.83 -3.18
C VAL A 237 -16.29 14.40 -3.48
N SER A 238 -17.17 13.61 -4.10
CA SER A 238 -18.55 14.04 -4.40
C SER A 238 -19.38 14.31 -3.15
N TYR A 239 -19.21 13.54 -2.07
CA TYR A 239 -19.92 13.75 -0.81
C TYR A 239 -19.39 14.99 -0.08
N VAL A 240 -18.07 15.13 0.01
CA VAL A 240 -17.41 16.29 0.64
C VAL A 240 -17.74 17.59 -0.11
N ALA A 241 -17.59 17.62 -1.44
CA ALA A 241 -17.90 18.80 -2.25
C ALA A 241 -19.38 19.22 -2.16
N ARG A 242 -20.31 18.26 -2.01
CA ARG A 242 -21.74 18.57 -1.81
C ARG A 242 -22.01 19.23 -0.46
N GLU A 243 -21.42 18.72 0.63
CA GLU A 243 -21.61 19.33 1.95
C GLU A 243 -20.88 20.70 2.02
N LEU A 244 -19.68 20.85 1.44
CA LEU A 244 -18.99 22.13 1.30
C LEU A 244 -19.82 23.16 0.53
N ASN A 245 -20.36 22.80 -0.64
CA ASN A 245 -21.26 23.66 -1.42
C ASN A 245 -22.52 24.07 -0.64
N SER A 246 -23.05 23.20 0.24
CA SER A 246 -24.15 23.57 1.13
C SER A 246 -23.72 24.60 2.18
N THR A 247 -22.54 24.41 2.79
CA THR A 247 -21.99 25.29 3.82
C THR A 247 -21.64 26.67 3.28
N TYR A 248 -20.97 26.75 2.13
CA TYR A 248 -20.64 28.03 1.49
C TYR A 248 -21.89 28.79 1.01
N LYS A 249 -22.88 28.10 0.45
CA LYS A 249 -24.17 28.72 0.09
C LYS A 249 -24.97 29.23 1.28
N ALA A 250 -24.89 28.55 2.43
CA ALA A 250 -25.52 29.03 3.67
C ALA A 250 -24.83 30.29 4.19
N ALA A 251 -23.49 30.34 4.15
CA ALA A 251 -22.75 31.54 4.52
C ALA A 251 -23.12 32.75 3.65
N LEU A 252 -23.25 32.59 2.32
CA LEU A 252 -23.68 33.68 1.43
C LEU A 252 -25.08 34.27 1.73
N GLN A 253 -25.88 33.64 2.59
CA GLN A 253 -27.19 34.17 3.02
C GLN A 253 -27.10 35.03 4.29
N ASP A 254 -25.96 35.05 4.98
CA ASP A 254 -25.74 35.83 6.19
C ASP A 254 -25.25 37.26 5.84
N PRO A 255 -25.98 38.32 6.21
CA PRO A 255 -25.54 39.70 5.97
C PRO A 255 -24.25 40.10 6.72
N GLN A 256 -23.83 39.35 7.75
CA GLN A 256 -22.65 39.63 8.55
C GLN A 256 -21.40 38.86 8.08
N THR A 257 -21.57 37.76 7.34
CA THR A 257 -20.45 36.91 6.90
C THR A 257 -20.71 36.43 5.46
N THR A 258 -19.81 36.70 4.52
CA THR A 258 -19.91 36.18 3.14
C THR A 258 -19.17 34.85 2.95
N TYR A 259 -18.61 34.28 4.02
CA TYR A 259 -17.75 33.09 4.01
C TYR A 259 -18.00 32.21 5.24
N PRO A 260 -17.99 30.87 5.12
CA PRO A 260 -18.13 30.00 6.27
C PRO A 260 -16.92 30.08 7.19
N THR A 261 -17.12 29.85 8.49
CA THR A 261 -16.01 29.74 9.45
C THR A 261 -15.18 28.49 9.19
N ALA A 262 -13.94 28.45 9.70
CA ALA A 262 -13.07 27.29 9.55
C ALA A 262 -13.71 26.01 10.11
N GLU A 263 -14.38 26.11 11.26
CA GLU A 263 -15.10 25.01 11.92
C GLU A 263 -16.26 24.50 11.07
N ALA A 264 -16.97 25.39 10.36
CA ALA A 264 -18.06 25.01 9.48
C ALA A 264 -17.56 24.27 8.21
N VAL A 265 -16.39 24.64 7.70
CA VAL A 265 -15.71 23.94 6.60
C VAL A 265 -15.25 22.54 7.06
N ASP A 266 -14.57 22.47 8.20
CA ASP A 266 -14.10 21.20 8.77
C ASP A 266 -15.26 20.25 9.11
N ALA A 267 -16.35 20.78 9.67
CA ALA A 267 -17.58 20.04 9.93
C ALA A 267 -18.23 19.51 8.63
N ALA A 268 -18.21 20.29 7.54
CA ALA A 268 -18.73 19.86 6.24
C ALA A 268 -17.91 18.69 5.66
N ILE A 269 -16.59 18.74 5.77
CA ILE A 269 -15.68 17.66 5.35
C ILE A 269 -15.97 16.39 6.16
N LYS A 270 -15.96 16.49 7.50
CA LYS A 270 -16.28 15.37 8.41
C LYS A 270 -17.64 14.75 8.13
N LYS A 271 -18.67 15.58 7.91
CA LYS A 271 -20.03 15.15 7.57
C LYS A 271 -20.05 14.40 6.24
N GLY A 272 -19.28 14.83 5.23
CA GLY A 272 -19.13 14.13 3.96
C GLY A 272 -18.61 12.70 4.14
N PHE A 273 -17.55 12.54 4.95
CA PHE A 273 -16.98 11.23 5.29
C PHE A 273 -17.98 10.33 6.03
N VAL A 274 -18.50 10.79 7.17
CA VAL A 274 -19.40 9.99 8.03
C VAL A 274 -20.69 9.59 7.29
N LYS A 275 -21.23 10.47 6.44
CA LYS A 275 -22.43 10.19 5.64
C LYS A 275 -22.19 9.10 4.59
N LEU A 276 -21.04 9.12 3.91
CA LEU A 276 -20.67 8.06 2.96
C LEU A 276 -20.48 6.72 3.67
N ASP A 277 -19.79 6.71 4.80
CA ASP A 277 -19.57 5.48 5.57
C ASP A 277 -20.87 4.92 6.14
N HIS A 278 -21.79 5.77 6.61
CA HIS A 278 -23.13 5.33 7.05
C HIS A 278 -23.91 4.65 5.92
N GLU A 279 -23.87 5.18 4.70
CA GLU A 279 -24.50 4.54 3.55
C GLU A 279 -23.85 3.18 3.22
N ILE A 280 -22.52 3.13 3.19
CA ILE A 280 -21.73 1.91 2.94
C ILE A 280 -22.02 0.85 4.01
N THR A 281 -22.11 1.22 5.28
CA THR A 281 -22.13 0.27 6.40
C THR A 281 -23.52 -0.03 6.94
N HIS A 282 -24.41 0.95 7.08
CA HIS A 282 -25.71 0.79 7.74
C HIS A 282 -26.87 0.69 6.75
N GLU A 283 -26.92 1.54 5.73
CA GLU A 283 -27.99 1.47 4.74
C GLU A 283 -27.88 0.23 3.84
N SER A 284 -26.65 -0.22 3.54
CA SER A 284 -26.38 -1.49 2.85
C SER A 284 -27.05 -2.68 3.54
N VAL A 285 -26.94 -2.76 4.87
CA VAL A 285 -27.60 -3.79 5.69
C VAL A 285 -29.11 -3.69 5.61
N GLN A 286 -29.68 -2.49 5.70
CA GLN A 286 -31.13 -2.28 5.56
C GLN A 286 -31.63 -2.73 4.17
N LYS A 287 -30.92 -2.36 3.10
CA LYS A 287 -31.20 -2.76 1.71
C LYS A 287 -31.19 -4.30 1.59
N VAL A 288 -30.22 -4.99 2.19
CA VAL A 288 -30.07 -6.44 2.17
C VAL A 288 -31.13 -7.19 2.99
N LEU A 289 -31.45 -6.70 4.20
CA LEU A 289 -32.50 -7.26 5.06
C LEU A 289 -33.89 -7.12 4.41
N LYS A 290 -34.14 -6.03 3.69
CA LYS A 290 -35.37 -5.84 2.90
C LYS A 290 -35.41 -6.74 1.66
N ALA A 291 -34.28 -6.95 0.98
CA ALA A 291 -34.22 -7.76 -0.24
C ALA A 291 -34.24 -9.28 0.00
N GLN A 292 -33.84 -9.73 1.20
CA GLN A 292 -33.80 -11.16 1.61
C GLN A 292 -33.04 -12.10 0.64
N SER A 293 -32.12 -11.55 -0.17
CA SER A 293 -31.39 -12.29 -1.20
C SER A 293 -29.90 -12.38 -0.87
N LYS A 294 -29.34 -13.60 -0.94
CA LYS A 294 -27.90 -13.85 -0.75
C LYS A 294 -27.03 -13.26 -1.86
N VAL A 295 -27.57 -13.14 -3.08
CA VAL A 295 -26.87 -12.51 -4.22
C VAL A 295 -26.77 -11.01 -3.99
N VAL A 296 -27.89 -10.37 -3.63
CA VAL A 296 -27.93 -8.94 -3.30
C VAL A 296 -27.03 -8.63 -2.10
N ALA A 297 -26.98 -9.53 -1.11
CA ALA A 297 -26.03 -9.41 0.00
C ALA A 297 -24.57 -9.44 -0.48
N ALA A 298 -24.20 -10.35 -1.39
CA ALA A 298 -22.83 -10.50 -1.90
C ALA A 298 -22.34 -9.22 -2.60
N GLU A 299 -23.21 -8.60 -3.38
CA GLU A 299 -22.94 -7.36 -4.11
C GLU A 299 -22.90 -6.14 -3.17
N ILE A 300 -23.92 -5.97 -2.32
CA ILE A 300 -24.12 -4.74 -1.53
C ILE A 300 -23.29 -4.70 -0.24
N LEU A 301 -22.96 -5.84 0.37
CA LEU A 301 -22.14 -5.88 1.60
C LEU A 301 -20.63 -5.92 1.34
N ALA A 302 -20.17 -6.17 0.11
CA ALA A 302 -18.73 -6.26 -0.17
C ALA A 302 -17.98 -4.96 0.18
N PRO A 303 -18.48 -3.74 -0.11
CA PRO A 303 -17.85 -2.49 0.36
C PRO A 303 -17.91 -2.30 1.88
N ALA A 304 -18.96 -2.81 2.55
CA ALA A 304 -19.13 -2.71 4.00
C ALA A 304 -18.17 -3.64 4.77
N LEU A 305 -17.92 -4.83 4.21
CA LEU A 305 -17.06 -5.87 4.78
C LEU A 305 -15.58 -5.70 4.45
N SER A 306 -15.27 -4.84 3.46
CA SER A 306 -13.91 -4.40 3.12
C SER A 306 -13.55 -3.15 3.92
N GLY A 307 -12.27 -2.90 4.12
CA GLY A 307 -11.75 -1.66 4.69
C GLY A 307 -11.21 -0.70 3.62
N SER A 308 -11.17 0.59 3.92
CA SER A 308 -10.33 1.56 3.21
C SER A 308 -9.92 2.69 4.17
N CYS A 309 -8.63 2.93 4.29
CA CYS A 309 -8.12 4.22 4.74
C CYS A 309 -8.50 5.30 3.70
N ALA A 310 -8.49 6.57 4.13
CA ALA A 310 -8.70 7.72 3.26
C ALA A 310 -7.91 8.92 3.77
N LEU A 311 -7.10 9.49 2.89
CA LEU A 311 -6.42 10.76 3.08
C LEU A 311 -6.91 11.71 1.99
N LEU A 312 -7.57 12.82 2.36
CA LEU A 312 -8.12 13.79 1.42
C LEU A 312 -7.59 15.20 1.76
N SER A 313 -6.91 15.80 0.80
CA SER A 313 -6.54 17.21 0.79
C SER A 313 -7.62 18.02 0.08
N PHE A 314 -8.03 19.13 0.69
CA PHE A 314 -8.91 20.15 0.09
C PHE A 314 -8.20 21.50 0.14
N TYR A 315 -7.99 22.12 -1.01
CA TYR A 315 -7.33 23.41 -1.15
C TYR A 315 -8.32 24.46 -1.70
N ASP A 316 -8.49 25.56 -0.96
CA ASP A 316 -9.19 26.77 -1.42
C ASP A 316 -8.15 27.77 -1.94
N SER A 317 -8.07 27.89 -3.27
CA SER A 317 -7.11 28.76 -3.96
C SER A 317 -7.20 30.25 -3.59
N ARG A 318 -8.37 30.71 -3.12
CA ARG A 318 -8.58 32.10 -2.68
C ARG A 318 -7.97 32.35 -1.31
N SER A 319 -8.24 31.51 -0.31
CA SER A 319 -7.68 31.68 1.04
C SER A 319 -6.23 31.22 1.15
N LYS A 320 -5.78 30.40 0.20
CA LYS A 320 -4.51 29.65 0.24
C LYS A 320 -4.44 28.69 1.44
N GLU A 321 -5.60 28.20 1.91
CA GLU A 321 -5.69 27.18 2.95
C GLU A 321 -5.80 25.78 2.36
N LEU A 322 -4.93 24.89 2.83
CA LEU A 322 -4.98 23.46 2.60
C LEU A 322 -5.53 22.77 3.86
N ARG A 323 -6.60 22.00 3.71
CA ARG A 323 -7.18 21.15 4.74
C ARG A 323 -6.86 19.69 4.44
N VAL A 324 -6.24 18.99 5.38
CA VAL A 324 -5.94 17.55 5.26
C VAL A 324 -6.86 16.79 6.19
N ALA A 325 -7.78 16.01 5.62
CA ALA A 325 -8.67 15.11 6.31
C ALA A 325 -8.14 13.68 6.24
N CYS A 326 -7.70 13.15 7.39
CA CYS A 326 -7.11 11.81 7.52
C CYS A 326 -8.04 10.87 8.29
N THR A 327 -8.33 9.71 7.70
CA THR A 327 -9.06 8.56 8.26
C THR A 327 -8.20 7.32 7.98
N GLY A 328 -7.30 6.97 8.90
CA GLY A 328 -6.37 5.84 8.78
C GLY A 328 -4.90 6.21 8.92
N ASP A 329 -4.02 5.42 8.31
CA ASP A 329 -2.55 5.48 8.44
C ASP A 329 -1.79 5.94 7.17
N SER A 330 -2.50 6.37 6.13
CA SER A 330 -1.94 7.20 5.05
C SER A 330 -1.57 8.60 5.58
N ARG A 331 -0.46 9.17 5.09
CA ARG A 331 0.09 10.44 5.60
C ARG A 331 0.29 11.51 4.52
N ALA A 332 0.04 12.77 4.88
CA ALA A 332 0.44 13.95 4.12
C ALA A 332 1.58 14.70 4.81
N VAL A 333 2.56 15.19 4.04
CA VAL A 333 3.71 15.96 4.54
C VAL A 333 3.94 17.18 3.64
N LEU A 334 4.01 18.36 4.26
CA LEU A 334 4.40 19.63 3.64
C LEU A 334 5.93 19.73 3.60
N GLY A 335 6.48 19.95 2.42
CA GLY A 335 7.82 20.48 2.22
C GLY A 335 7.78 21.99 2.05
N ARG A 336 8.49 22.72 2.92
CA ARG A 336 8.62 24.17 2.84
C ARG A 336 10.09 24.59 2.88
N ARG A 337 10.51 25.45 1.95
CA ARG A 337 11.89 25.95 1.88
C ARG A 337 12.11 27.07 2.91
N ASN A 338 13.15 26.94 3.72
CA ASN A 338 13.59 27.98 4.64
C ASN A 338 14.46 29.01 3.88
N PRO A 339 14.05 30.29 3.77
CA PRO A 339 14.79 31.28 3.01
C PRO A 339 16.13 31.68 3.66
N GLY A 340 16.31 31.43 4.97
CA GLY A 340 17.56 31.76 5.68
C GLY A 340 18.67 30.72 5.50
N THR A 341 18.32 29.44 5.32
CA THR A 341 19.29 28.33 5.17
C THR A 341 19.35 27.80 3.74
N GLY A 342 18.33 28.08 2.91
CA GLY A 342 18.13 27.48 1.59
C GLY A 342 17.65 26.02 1.61
N LYS A 343 17.61 25.37 2.79
CA LYS A 343 17.18 23.98 2.98
C LYS A 343 15.66 23.87 3.13
N TRP A 344 15.14 22.64 3.05
CA TRP A 344 13.74 22.29 3.21
C TRP A 344 13.41 21.86 4.65
N THR A 345 12.16 22.04 5.04
CA THR A 345 11.58 21.58 6.30
C THR A 345 10.44 20.62 6.00
N ALA A 346 10.36 19.51 6.76
CA ALA A 346 9.30 18.52 6.65
C ALA A 346 8.28 18.68 7.78
N THR A 347 7.03 19.02 7.44
CA THR A 347 5.94 19.15 8.42
C THR A 347 4.84 18.14 8.10
N ALA A 348 4.62 17.17 9.00
CA ALA A 348 3.50 16.24 8.86
C ALA A 348 2.18 16.99 9.03
N LEU A 349 1.28 16.86 8.04
CA LEU A 349 -0.07 17.45 8.06
C LEU A 349 -1.12 16.46 8.57
N SER A 350 -0.75 15.20 8.83
CA SER A 350 -1.61 14.20 9.46
C SER A 350 -0.79 13.32 10.40
N ILE A 351 -1.50 12.65 11.32
CA ILE A 351 -0.97 11.68 12.28
C ILE A 351 -1.54 10.32 11.91
N ASP A 352 -0.73 9.26 11.90
CA ASP A 352 -1.16 7.92 11.52
C ASP A 352 -2.16 7.38 12.57
N GLN A 353 -3.34 6.94 12.17
CA GLN A 353 -4.41 6.57 13.11
C GLN A 353 -4.51 5.06 13.26
N THR A 354 -3.76 4.50 14.22
CA THR A 354 -3.70 3.06 14.49
C THR A 354 -4.05 2.73 15.94
N GLY A 355 -4.28 1.45 16.24
CA GLY A 355 -4.38 0.97 17.62
C GLY A 355 -3.07 1.07 18.45
N GLY A 356 -1.97 1.56 17.87
CA GLY A 356 -0.70 1.88 18.54
C GLY A 356 -0.45 3.38 18.73
N THR A 357 -1.24 4.24 18.09
CA THR A 357 -1.07 5.71 18.14
C THR A 357 -1.62 6.24 19.47
N ALA A 358 -0.80 6.95 20.26
CA ALA A 358 -1.14 7.36 21.62
C ALA A 358 -2.46 8.14 21.75
N SER A 359 -2.72 9.07 20.82
CA SER A 359 -3.97 9.86 20.77
C SER A 359 -5.20 8.99 20.48
N GLU A 360 -5.09 8.03 19.57
CA GLU A 360 -6.17 7.10 19.23
C GLU A 360 -6.39 6.03 20.30
N VAL A 361 -5.33 5.56 20.96
CA VAL A 361 -5.43 4.69 22.15
C VAL A 361 -6.19 5.42 23.26
N ALA A 362 -5.85 6.68 23.55
CA ALA A 362 -6.55 7.49 24.55
C ALA A 362 -8.03 7.74 24.17
N ARG A 363 -8.32 8.01 22.89
CA ARG A 363 -9.69 8.13 22.36
C ARG A 363 -10.48 6.84 22.61
N LEU A 364 -9.94 5.71 22.18
CA LEU A 364 -10.60 4.40 22.28
C LEU A 364 -10.81 3.94 23.74
N GLN A 365 -9.85 4.20 24.63
CA GLN A 365 -10.01 3.92 26.06
C GLN A 365 -11.10 4.78 26.72
N LYS A 366 -11.28 6.02 26.25
CA LYS A 366 -12.35 6.92 26.71
C LYS A 366 -13.72 6.53 26.16
N GLU A 367 -13.80 6.10 24.90
CA GLU A 367 -15.04 5.62 24.27
C GLU A 367 -15.48 4.23 24.80
N HIS A 368 -14.51 3.40 25.22
CA HIS A 368 -14.74 2.02 25.68
C HIS A 368 -14.15 1.77 27.08
N PRO A 369 -14.71 2.40 28.13
CA PRO A 369 -14.20 2.24 29.50
C PRO A 369 -14.32 0.79 29.98
N ASN A 370 -13.29 0.33 30.71
CA ASN A 370 -13.16 -1.05 31.22
C ASN A 370 -12.96 -2.14 30.14
N GLU A 371 -12.46 -1.77 28.96
CA GLU A 371 -12.15 -2.70 27.87
C GLU A 371 -10.65 -2.82 27.60
N PRO A 372 -9.90 -3.65 28.38
CA PRO A 372 -8.44 -3.75 28.25
C PRO A 372 -7.94 -4.40 26.94
N HIS A 373 -8.85 -4.78 26.04
CA HIS A 373 -8.55 -5.31 24.71
C HIS A 373 -9.10 -4.41 23.59
N VAL A 374 -9.53 -3.18 23.89
CA VAL A 374 -9.99 -2.19 22.90
C VAL A 374 -8.91 -1.97 21.83
N THR A 375 -7.66 -1.85 22.28
CA THR A 375 -6.45 -2.05 21.48
C THR A 375 -5.63 -3.19 22.08
N ALA A 376 -4.96 -3.98 21.22
CA ALA A 376 -4.05 -5.05 21.63
C ALA A 376 -2.97 -5.25 20.56
N ASN A 377 -1.69 -5.25 20.95
CA ASN A 377 -0.54 -5.30 20.03
C ASN A 377 -0.60 -4.22 18.93
N GLY A 378 -1.00 -2.99 19.26
CA GLY A 378 -1.14 -1.90 18.29
C GLY A 378 -2.39 -1.98 17.39
N ARG A 379 -3.32 -2.90 17.66
CA ARG A 379 -4.48 -3.20 16.77
C ARG A 379 -5.82 -3.14 17.47
N ILE A 380 -6.85 -2.69 16.76
CA ILE A 380 -8.23 -2.61 17.23
C ILE A 380 -8.79 -4.02 17.46
N LEU A 381 -9.20 -4.30 18.70
CA LEU A 381 -9.56 -5.66 19.18
C LEU A 381 -8.50 -6.74 18.90
N GLY A 382 -7.24 -6.35 18.66
CA GLY A 382 -6.14 -7.22 18.22
C GLY A 382 -6.21 -7.67 16.76
N GLY A 383 -7.08 -7.08 15.93
CA GLY A 383 -7.35 -7.48 14.55
C GLY A 383 -6.91 -6.44 13.50
N LEU A 384 -7.59 -5.29 13.46
CA LEU A 384 -7.38 -4.23 12.46
C LEU A 384 -6.25 -3.28 12.87
N GLU A 385 -5.43 -2.83 11.92
CA GLU A 385 -4.37 -1.85 12.18
C GLU A 385 -4.93 -0.42 12.36
N PRO A 386 -5.64 0.17 11.38
CA PRO A 386 -6.19 1.51 11.53
C PRO A 386 -7.30 1.56 12.57
N SER A 387 -7.30 2.64 13.38
CA SER A 387 -8.39 2.98 14.31
C SER A 387 -9.55 3.71 13.64
N ARG A 388 -9.31 4.23 12.43
CA ARG A 388 -10.31 4.91 11.61
C ARG A 388 -10.24 4.42 10.16
N ALA A 389 -11.37 4.04 9.60
CA ALA A 389 -11.48 3.50 8.24
C ALA A 389 -12.92 3.64 7.73
N PHE A 390 -13.07 3.70 6.40
CA PHE A 390 -14.34 3.41 5.73
C PHE A 390 -14.59 1.90 5.69
N GLY A 391 -15.87 1.50 5.69
CA GLY A 391 -16.23 0.08 5.67
C GLY A 391 -15.88 -0.57 7.00
N ASP A 392 -15.11 -1.66 6.99
CA ASP A 392 -14.66 -2.42 8.18
C ASP A 392 -15.81 -2.70 9.18
N ALA A 393 -17.00 -2.94 8.66
CA ALA A 393 -18.24 -2.79 9.43
C ALA A 393 -18.41 -3.81 10.55
N ILE A 394 -17.60 -4.87 10.59
CA ILE A 394 -17.51 -5.81 11.72
C ILE A 394 -17.00 -5.15 13.01
N TYR A 395 -16.36 -3.98 12.93
CA TYR A 395 -15.98 -3.16 14.09
C TYR A 395 -17.03 -2.09 14.44
N LYS A 396 -18.03 -1.89 13.57
CA LYS A 396 -19.05 -0.82 13.67
C LYS A 396 -20.42 -1.36 14.06
N TRP A 397 -20.83 -2.49 13.49
CA TRP A 397 -22.13 -3.10 13.70
C TRP A 397 -22.27 -3.71 15.10
N SER A 398 -23.48 -3.59 15.65
CA SER A 398 -23.89 -4.32 16.86
C SER A 398 -23.74 -5.84 16.67
N LYS A 399 -23.51 -6.55 17.78
CA LYS A 399 -23.44 -8.02 17.78
C LYS A 399 -24.70 -8.65 17.18
N GLU A 400 -25.88 -8.07 17.43
CA GLU A 400 -27.15 -8.53 16.88
C GLU A 400 -27.19 -8.45 15.34
N THR A 401 -26.75 -7.32 14.76
CA THR A 401 -26.65 -7.15 13.31
C THR A 401 -25.68 -8.16 12.71
N GLN A 402 -24.51 -8.37 13.33
CA GLN A 402 -23.54 -9.37 12.85
C GLN A 402 -24.07 -10.81 12.97
N ASP A 403 -24.74 -11.15 14.07
CA ASP A 403 -25.37 -12.46 14.27
C ASP A 403 -26.48 -12.71 13.22
N LYS A 404 -27.33 -11.70 12.92
CA LYS A 404 -28.33 -11.75 11.85
C LYS A 404 -27.70 -11.96 10.47
N LEU A 405 -26.68 -11.17 10.13
CA LEU A 405 -25.98 -11.27 8.83
C LEU A 405 -25.30 -12.63 8.65
N ARG A 406 -24.61 -13.14 9.69
CA ARG A 406 -24.00 -14.48 9.68
C ARG A 406 -25.05 -15.58 9.49
N ASN A 407 -26.15 -15.52 10.23
CA ASN A 407 -27.15 -16.60 10.24
C ASN A 407 -27.98 -16.64 8.95
N SER A 408 -28.28 -15.48 8.35
CA SER A 408 -29.14 -15.39 7.16
C SER A 408 -28.37 -15.37 5.83
N TYR A 409 -27.12 -14.89 5.80
CA TYR A 409 -26.37 -14.65 4.56
C TYR A 409 -24.99 -15.31 4.61
N PHE A 410 -23.92 -14.52 4.55
CA PHE A 410 -22.53 -14.90 4.79
C PHE A 410 -21.95 -13.82 5.72
N GLY A 411 -21.27 -14.23 6.78
CA GLY A 411 -20.73 -13.32 7.78
C GLY A 411 -19.71 -14.04 8.65
N ARG A 412 -18.75 -13.30 9.19
CA ARG A 412 -17.78 -13.85 10.15
C ARG A 412 -18.42 -13.96 11.53
N SER A 413 -17.85 -14.79 12.40
CA SER A 413 -18.22 -14.75 13.81
C SER A 413 -17.70 -13.46 14.43
N PRO A 414 -18.52 -12.72 15.22
CA PRO A 414 -18.06 -11.54 15.95
C PRO A 414 -16.84 -11.83 16.83
N SER A 415 -16.00 -10.82 17.04
CA SER A 415 -14.89 -10.94 17.99
C SER A 415 -15.44 -11.20 19.41
N LYS A 416 -14.77 -12.07 20.18
CA LYS A 416 -15.08 -12.26 21.61
C LYS A 416 -14.82 -11.00 22.46
N TYR A 417 -14.12 -10.01 21.90
CA TYR A 417 -13.88 -8.70 22.51
C TYR A 417 -14.87 -7.63 22.03
N LEU A 418 -15.79 -7.94 21.10
CA LEU A 418 -16.81 -7.01 20.63
C LEU A 418 -17.93 -6.86 21.68
N LYS A 419 -17.80 -5.85 22.55
CA LYS A 419 -18.75 -5.49 23.61
C LYS A 419 -19.58 -4.25 23.28
N THR A 420 -18.97 -3.07 23.21
CA THR A 420 -19.61 -1.77 22.90
C THR A 420 -19.19 -1.19 21.53
N PRO A 421 -19.57 -1.78 20.38
CA PRO A 421 -19.32 -1.14 19.08
C PRO A 421 -20.11 0.18 18.94
N PRO A 422 -19.65 1.14 18.12
CA PRO A 422 -18.54 1.05 17.17
C PRO A 422 -17.15 1.29 17.78
N TYR A 423 -16.15 0.54 17.33
CA TYR A 423 -14.72 0.70 17.69
C TYR A 423 -13.88 1.43 16.64
N VAL A 424 -14.44 1.60 15.43
CA VAL A 424 -13.78 2.21 14.27
C VAL A 424 -14.74 3.25 13.72
N THR A 425 -14.25 4.45 13.41
CA THR A 425 -15.04 5.52 12.79
C THR A 425 -14.46 5.87 11.42
N ALA A 426 -15.29 6.39 10.51
CA ALA A 426 -14.79 7.02 9.29
C ALA A 426 -14.56 8.53 9.47
N GLU A 427 -14.93 9.13 10.62
CA GLU A 427 -14.74 10.56 10.86
C GLU A 427 -13.24 10.94 10.84
N PRO A 428 -12.83 11.84 9.94
CA PRO A 428 -11.44 12.22 9.81
C PRO A 428 -11.00 13.15 10.95
N VAL A 429 -9.72 13.08 11.28
CA VAL A 429 -9.03 14.24 11.88
C VAL A 429 -8.72 15.19 10.73
N VAL A 430 -9.15 16.44 10.87
CA VAL A 430 -8.86 17.52 9.90
C VAL A 430 -7.79 18.42 10.50
N THR A 431 -6.76 18.72 9.71
CA THR A 431 -5.80 19.79 9.99
C THR A 431 -5.95 20.89 8.93
N THR A 432 -5.67 22.13 9.30
CA THR A 432 -5.62 23.27 8.36
C THR A 432 -4.20 23.83 8.35
N THR A 433 -3.67 24.14 7.17
CA THR A 433 -2.37 24.80 7.00
C THR A 433 -2.43 25.78 5.84
N ARG A 434 -1.94 27.00 6.06
CA ARG A 434 -1.80 27.98 4.98
C ARG A 434 -0.54 27.67 4.17
N VAL A 435 -0.70 27.44 2.87
CA VAL A 435 0.42 27.23 1.94
C VAL A 435 0.88 28.56 1.37
N ASP A 436 2.13 28.61 0.95
CA ASP A 436 2.74 29.76 0.28
C ASP A 436 3.20 29.37 -1.13
N PRO A 437 2.32 29.52 -2.15
CA PRO A 437 2.66 29.23 -3.53
C PRO A 437 3.84 30.05 -4.05
N THR A 438 4.06 31.26 -3.51
CA THR A 438 5.15 32.14 -3.95
C THR A 438 6.54 31.63 -3.55
N LYS A 439 6.60 30.73 -2.54
CA LYS A 439 7.84 30.15 -2.02
C LYS A 439 8.08 28.69 -2.47
N GLY A 440 7.23 28.15 -3.35
CA GLY A 440 7.36 26.79 -3.85
C GLY A 440 7.12 25.71 -2.79
N ASP A 441 6.16 25.94 -1.88
CA ASP A 441 5.64 24.87 -1.03
C ASP A 441 5.22 23.65 -1.89
N PHE A 442 5.41 22.44 -1.38
CA PHE A 442 4.86 21.23 -1.97
C PHE A 442 4.31 20.28 -0.91
N VAL A 443 3.36 19.43 -1.29
CA VAL A 443 2.81 18.42 -0.39
C VAL A 443 2.94 17.04 -1.00
N VAL A 444 3.51 16.11 -0.24
CA VAL A 444 3.53 14.68 -0.57
C VAL A 444 2.38 14.00 0.17
N MET A 445 1.54 13.27 -0.55
CA MET A 445 0.48 12.43 0.00
C MET A 445 0.75 10.97 -0.41
N ALA A 446 0.80 10.05 0.55
CA ALA A 446 1.03 8.64 0.23
C ALA A 446 0.39 7.67 1.22
N THR A 447 0.15 6.44 0.77
CA THR A 447 -0.18 5.30 1.62
C THR A 447 0.99 4.90 2.53
N ASP A 448 0.68 4.12 3.57
CA ASP A 448 1.65 3.57 4.52
C ASP A 448 2.78 2.80 3.82
N GLY A 449 2.53 2.21 2.64
CA GLY A 449 3.56 1.59 1.80
C GLY A 449 4.79 2.47 1.51
N LEU A 450 4.66 3.79 1.42
CA LEU A 450 5.82 4.71 1.34
C LEU A 450 6.43 4.97 2.72
N TRP A 451 5.59 5.24 3.72
CA TRP A 451 6.02 5.66 5.07
C TRP A 451 6.59 4.51 5.92
N GLU A 452 6.32 3.25 5.55
CA GLU A 452 7.03 2.07 6.04
C GLU A 452 8.50 2.02 5.52
N MET A 453 8.85 2.78 4.47
CA MET A 453 10.17 2.72 3.80
C MET A 453 11.02 4.00 3.96
N LEU A 454 10.40 5.18 4.03
CA LEU A 454 11.09 6.47 4.13
C LEU A 454 10.54 7.32 5.28
N THR A 455 11.42 8.07 5.94
CA THR A 455 11.05 9.14 6.88
C THR A 455 10.47 10.37 6.16
N ASN A 456 9.79 11.24 6.91
CA ASN A 456 9.28 12.50 6.38
C ASN A 456 10.41 13.41 5.85
N GLU A 457 11.53 13.42 6.56
CA GLU A 457 12.74 14.16 6.24
C GLU A 457 13.42 13.63 4.96
N GLU A 458 13.55 12.31 4.80
CA GLU A 458 14.05 11.70 3.56
C GLU A 458 13.12 12.02 2.37
N VAL A 459 11.80 11.91 2.54
CA VAL A 459 10.83 12.20 1.46
C VAL A 459 10.90 13.67 1.01
N VAL A 460 10.88 14.62 1.94
CA VAL A 460 10.95 16.06 1.60
C VAL A 460 12.33 16.42 1.05
N GLY A 461 13.41 15.85 1.60
CA GLY A 461 14.77 16.05 1.11
C GLY A 461 14.95 15.51 -0.31
N LEU A 462 14.40 14.34 -0.63
CA LEU A 462 14.40 13.75 -1.97
C LEU A 462 13.67 14.62 -3.00
N VAL A 463 12.51 15.19 -2.65
CA VAL A 463 11.80 16.14 -3.53
C VAL A 463 12.63 17.42 -3.71
N GLY A 464 13.25 17.95 -2.65
CA GLY A 464 14.12 19.12 -2.72
C GLY A 464 15.32 18.90 -3.64
N GLN A 465 16.03 17.77 -3.49
CA GLN A 465 17.17 17.38 -4.32
C GLN A 465 16.75 17.17 -5.79
N TRP A 466 15.54 16.63 -6.02
CA TRP A 466 14.97 16.50 -7.36
C TRP A 466 14.70 17.86 -8.00
N LEU A 467 14.07 18.80 -7.28
CA LEU A 467 13.78 20.15 -7.76
C LEU A 467 15.07 20.91 -8.12
N GLU A 468 16.09 20.85 -7.26
CA GLU A 468 17.41 21.46 -7.50
C GLU A 468 18.06 20.90 -8.78
N LYS A 469 17.96 19.58 -9.01
CA LYS A 469 18.45 18.97 -10.25
C LYS A 469 17.67 19.48 -11.46
N GLN A 470 16.33 19.53 -11.41
CA GLN A 470 15.53 20.04 -12.54
C GLN A 470 15.85 21.51 -12.86
N ALA A 471 16.10 22.35 -11.85
CA ALA A 471 16.51 23.74 -12.03
C ALA A 471 17.93 23.91 -12.61
N SER A 472 18.83 22.93 -12.39
CA SER A 472 20.21 22.98 -12.90
C SER A 472 20.34 22.65 -14.40
N VAL A 473 19.34 22.01 -15.01
CA VAL A 473 19.34 21.66 -16.43
C VAL A 473 18.95 22.89 -17.26
N LYS A 474 19.87 23.37 -18.11
CA LYS A 474 19.60 24.51 -19.02
C LYS A 474 18.38 24.22 -19.90
N PRO A 475 17.46 25.19 -20.11
CA PRO A 475 16.18 24.93 -20.75
C PRO A 475 16.31 24.66 -22.25
N SER A 476 15.91 23.46 -22.69
CA SER A 476 15.59 23.17 -24.08
C SER A 476 14.15 23.59 -24.40
N SER A 477 13.96 24.88 -24.70
CA SER A 477 12.80 25.54 -25.36
C SER A 477 11.34 25.32 -24.87
N THR A 478 11.03 24.34 -24.02
CA THR A 478 9.66 24.00 -23.58
C THR A 478 9.67 23.30 -22.23
N GLY A 479 9.12 23.94 -21.17
CA GLY A 479 8.61 23.22 -19.99
C GLY A 479 9.02 23.67 -18.57
N THR A 480 10.15 24.35 -18.37
CA THR A 480 10.75 24.52 -17.01
C THR A 480 10.55 25.89 -16.32
N GLY A 481 9.78 26.82 -16.92
CA GLY A 481 9.68 28.20 -16.41
C GLY A 481 9.20 28.37 -14.95
N TRP A 482 8.36 27.46 -14.45
CA TRP A 482 7.85 27.51 -13.07
C TRP A 482 8.91 27.24 -11.99
N LEU A 483 9.98 26.51 -12.31
CA LEU A 483 11.09 26.23 -11.37
C LEU A 483 12.05 27.41 -11.23
N GLN A 484 12.06 28.32 -12.21
CA GLN A 484 13.06 29.36 -12.36
C GLN A 484 12.92 30.47 -11.30
N SER A 485 11.76 30.57 -10.65
CA SER A 485 11.48 31.46 -9.52
C SER A 485 11.96 30.92 -8.17
N TRP A 486 12.37 29.65 -8.07
CA TRP A 486 12.57 28.97 -6.77
C TRP A 486 14.02 28.75 -6.35
N PHE A 487 15.00 28.88 -7.25
CA PHE A 487 16.37 28.40 -7.02
C PHE A 487 17.50 29.38 -7.33
N SER A 488 18.52 29.33 -6.47
CA SER A 488 19.89 29.78 -6.71
C SER A 488 20.83 28.59 -6.45
N THR A 489 21.88 28.44 -7.26
CA THR A 489 22.55 27.15 -7.47
C THR A 489 23.62 26.83 -6.42
N GLN A 490 23.44 25.75 -5.66
CA GLN A 490 24.53 24.99 -5.04
C GLN A 490 24.12 23.52 -4.91
N GLN A 491 25.00 22.60 -5.29
CA GLN A 491 24.73 21.16 -5.31
C GLN A 491 25.51 20.49 -4.17
N THR A 492 24.83 19.72 -3.32
CA THR A 492 25.44 19.04 -2.17
C THR A 492 25.17 17.53 -2.18
N ALA A 493 25.99 16.77 -1.45
CA ALA A 493 25.91 15.30 -1.40
C ALA A 493 24.95 14.76 -0.33
N GLU A 494 24.53 15.62 0.60
CA GLU A 494 23.50 15.36 1.61
C GLU A 494 22.13 15.79 1.06
N LEU A 495 21.04 15.32 1.65
CA LEU A 495 19.72 15.85 1.32
C LEU A 495 19.61 17.31 1.78
N PRO A 496 18.98 18.20 1.00
CA PRO A 496 18.81 19.62 1.35
C PRO A 496 17.70 19.80 2.40
N ILE A 497 17.75 19.08 3.52
CA ILE A 497 16.73 19.03 4.57
C ILE A 497 17.29 19.54 5.92
N GLU A 498 16.43 20.18 6.72
CA GLU A 498 16.68 20.51 8.12
C GLU A 498 16.21 19.38 9.03
N HIS A 499 17.13 18.79 9.79
CA HIS A 499 16.79 17.85 10.85
C HIS A 499 16.36 18.61 12.12
N GLY A 500 15.09 19.00 12.17
CA GLY A 500 14.52 19.72 13.30
C GLY A 500 14.58 18.91 14.61
N SER A 501 15.17 19.48 15.66
CA SER A 501 15.26 18.87 17.00
C SER A 501 13.96 18.95 17.81
N GLY A 502 12.82 19.29 17.18
CA GLY A 502 11.62 19.75 17.88
C GLY A 502 10.28 19.48 17.19
N SER A 503 10.22 18.65 16.13
CA SER A 503 8.93 18.09 15.73
C SER A 503 8.59 16.94 16.70
N GLU A 504 7.41 16.99 17.33
CA GLU A 504 6.94 15.83 18.07
C GLU A 504 6.68 14.70 17.07
N LYS A 505 7.56 13.69 17.03
CA LYS A 505 7.37 12.45 16.25
C LYS A 505 6.22 11.57 16.79
N SER A 506 5.41 12.12 17.69
CA SER A 506 4.28 11.47 18.34
C SER A 506 3.23 11.07 17.30
N GLY A 507 3.07 9.76 17.10
CA GLY A 507 2.13 9.19 16.13
C GLY A 507 2.59 9.17 14.66
N GLN A 508 3.87 9.42 14.39
CA GLN A 508 4.49 9.12 13.09
C GLN A 508 5.20 7.76 13.19
N ARG A 509 4.80 6.77 12.38
CA ARG A 509 5.50 5.48 12.33
C ARG A 509 6.89 5.64 11.73
N ALA A 510 7.87 4.99 12.35
CA ALA A 510 9.22 4.85 11.82
C ALA A 510 9.23 3.88 10.61
N PRO A 511 10.14 4.04 9.64
CA PRO A 511 10.20 3.22 8.44
C PRO A 511 10.72 1.81 8.74
N ILE A 512 9.80 0.91 9.11
CA ILE A 512 10.08 -0.47 9.52
C ILE A 512 10.83 -1.29 8.47
N ARG A 513 10.69 -0.97 7.18
CA ARG A 513 11.39 -1.68 6.09
C ARG A 513 12.88 -1.40 6.05
N GLN A 514 13.33 -0.19 6.43
CA GLN A 514 14.77 0.09 6.58
C GLN A 514 15.40 -0.89 7.58
N GLN A 515 14.75 -1.09 8.73
CA GLN A 515 15.18 -2.07 9.74
C GLN A 515 15.09 -3.52 9.23
N GLN A 516 14.00 -3.88 8.54
CA GLN A 516 13.82 -5.23 7.97
C GLN A 516 14.90 -5.59 6.94
N TRP A 517 15.35 -4.61 6.15
CA TRP A 517 16.35 -4.78 5.10
C TRP A 517 17.79 -4.51 5.58
N GLY A 518 17.99 -4.17 6.86
CA GLY A 518 19.30 -3.86 7.41
C GLY A 518 19.92 -2.55 6.91
N LEU A 519 19.10 -1.64 6.36
CA LEU A 519 19.56 -0.33 5.89
C LEU A 519 19.90 0.56 7.10
N PRO A 520 21.15 1.04 7.24
CA PRO A 520 21.53 1.99 8.29
C PRO A 520 20.83 3.34 8.06
N SER A 521 20.17 3.85 9.10
CA SER A 521 19.48 5.14 9.05
C SER A 521 20.44 6.31 8.80
N GLY A 522 20.00 7.29 8.00
CA GLY A 522 20.75 8.52 7.73
C GLY A 522 21.86 8.40 6.67
N GLN A 523 21.89 7.34 5.85
CA GLN A 523 22.80 7.25 4.71
C GLN A 523 22.19 7.85 3.43
N ASP A 524 22.16 9.18 3.34
CA ASP A 524 21.70 9.92 2.15
C ASP A 524 22.44 9.53 0.87
N SER A 525 23.68 9.03 1.02
CA SER A 525 24.50 8.50 -0.07
C SER A 525 23.83 7.36 -0.85
N ARG A 526 22.77 6.71 -0.33
CA ARG A 526 22.02 5.65 -1.03
C ARG A 526 21.06 6.15 -2.10
N PHE A 527 20.78 7.45 -2.17
CA PHE A 527 19.74 8.01 -3.04
C PHE A 527 20.20 8.34 -4.46
N VAL A 528 19.27 8.24 -5.42
CA VAL A 528 19.45 8.61 -6.85
C VAL A 528 18.40 9.62 -7.27
N VAL A 529 18.74 10.49 -8.23
CA VAL A 529 17.79 11.40 -8.90
C VAL A 529 17.84 11.12 -10.40
N GLU A 530 16.95 10.28 -10.91
CA GLU A 530 16.96 9.86 -12.33
C GLU A 530 15.59 9.89 -13.04
N ASP A 531 14.48 9.97 -12.32
CA ASP A 531 13.15 10.03 -12.92
C ASP A 531 12.69 11.48 -13.20
N LYS A 532 11.91 11.64 -14.28
CA LYS A 532 11.24 12.91 -14.63
C LYS A 532 9.95 13.15 -13.84
N ASN A 533 9.41 12.10 -13.24
CA ASN A 533 8.26 12.11 -12.35
C ASN A 533 8.76 12.03 -10.89
N VAL A 534 8.37 12.97 -10.03
CA VAL A 534 8.88 13.03 -8.66
C VAL A 534 8.27 11.93 -7.77
N ALA A 535 7.06 11.46 -8.05
CA ALA A 535 6.44 10.36 -7.32
C ALA A 535 7.15 9.03 -7.63
N THR A 536 7.50 8.78 -8.91
CA THR A 536 8.37 7.66 -9.30
C THR A 536 9.75 7.74 -8.64
N HIS A 537 10.36 8.93 -8.60
CA HIS A 537 11.64 9.17 -7.93
C HIS A 537 11.59 8.81 -6.43
N LEU A 538 10.51 9.18 -5.73
CA LEU A 538 10.31 8.79 -4.32
C LEU A 538 10.21 7.27 -4.17
N VAL A 539 9.41 6.60 -5.01
CA VAL A 539 9.22 5.14 -4.94
C VAL A 539 10.50 4.37 -5.32
N ARG A 540 11.30 4.83 -6.27
CA ARG A 540 12.61 4.26 -6.59
C ARG A 540 13.54 4.27 -5.37
N ASN A 541 13.60 5.40 -4.67
CA ASN A 541 14.44 5.59 -3.49
C ASN A 541 13.91 4.86 -2.24
N ALA A 542 12.60 4.62 -2.17
CA ALA A 542 11.98 3.74 -1.19
C ALA A 542 12.33 2.25 -1.41
N LEU A 543 12.45 1.82 -2.68
CA LEU A 543 12.68 0.42 -3.07
C LEU A 543 14.15 0.05 -3.38
N GLY A 544 15.12 0.96 -3.22
CA GLY A 544 16.55 0.62 -3.34
C GLY A 544 17.47 1.81 -3.67
N GLY A 545 16.97 2.83 -4.37
CA GLY A 545 17.76 3.99 -4.77
C GLY A 545 18.92 3.61 -5.68
N LYS A 546 20.17 3.75 -5.21
CA LYS A 546 21.39 3.29 -5.91
C LYS A 546 21.50 1.77 -5.98
N ASP A 547 20.88 1.04 -5.06
CA ASP A 547 20.89 -0.42 -5.06
C ASP A 547 19.89 -0.95 -6.09
N GLN A 548 20.39 -1.11 -7.32
CA GLN A 548 19.61 -1.62 -8.45
C GLN A 548 19.30 -3.12 -8.30
N GLU A 549 20.09 -3.88 -7.55
CA GLU A 549 19.81 -5.31 -7.28
C GLU A 549 18.61 -5.44 -6.33
N MET A 550 18.61 -4.67 -5.24
CA MET A 550 17.49 -4.58 -4.29
C MET A 550 16.20 -4.12 -4.96
N LEU A 551 16.28 -3.07 -5.79
CA LEU A 551 15.13 -2.56 -6.55
C LEU A 551 14.56 -3.63 -7.49
N SER A 552 15.43 -4.29 -8.24
CA SER A 552 15.05 -5.35 -9.18
C SER A 552 14.45 -6.55 -8.45
N ALA A 553 15.02 -6.97 -7.32
CA ALA A 553 14.50 -8.05 -6.48
C ALA A 553 13.11 -7.73 -5.93
N LEU A 554 12.90 -6.56 -5.32
CA LEU A 554 11.62 -6.16 -4.72
C LEU A 554 10.50 -5.98 -5.76
N LEU A 555 10.85 -5.61 -6.99
CA LEU A 555 9.90 -5.50 -8.11
C LEU A 555 9.66 -6.82 -8.84
N THR A 556 10.60 -7.77 -8.79
CA THR A 556 10.43 -9.12 -9.35
C THR A 556 9.34 -9.91 -8.61
N LEU A 557 9.26 -9.76 -7.27
CA LEU A 557 8.36 -10.53 -6.42
C LEU A 557 6.88 -10.40 -6.85
N PRO A 558 6.20 -11.50 -7.19
CA PRO A 558 4.78 -11.46 -7.55
C PRO A 558 3.87 -11.53 -6.32
N SER A 559 2.66 -11.01 -6.45
CA SER A 559 1.56 -11.27 -5.49
C SER A 559 1.33 -12.79 -5.35
N PRO A 560 1.13 -13.31 -4.12
CA PRO A 560 1.01 -12.61 -2.83
C PRO A 560 2.33 -12.55 -2.03
N PHE A 561 3.49 -12.80 -2.64
CA PHE A 561 4.78 -12.86 -1.93
C PHE A 561 5.39 -11.46 -1.70
N SER A 562 5.23 -10.57 -2.68
CA SER A 562 5.52 -9.12 -2.60
C SER A 562 5.05 -8.49 -1.29
N ARG A 563 3.82 -8.80 -0.86
CA ARG A 563 3.17 -8.27 0.36
C ARG A 563 3.96 -8.47 1.66
N ARG A 564 4.91 -9.41 1.68
CA ARG A 564 5.80 -9.67 2.83
C ARG A 564 6.93 -8.64 2.96
N TYR A 565 7.29 -8.00 1.85
CA TYR A 565 8.45 -7.11 1.75
C TYR A 565 8.05 -5.66 1.51
N ARG A 566 6.93 -5.42 0.82
CA ARG A 566 6.37 -4.09 0.56
C ARG A 566 4.85 -4.12 0.52
N ASP A 567 4.22 -3.01 0.87
CA ASP A 567 2.80 -2.80 0.59
C ASP A 567 2.56 -2.39 -0.88
N ASP A 568 1.29 -2.21 -1.23
CA ASP A 568 0.94 -1.33 -2.34
C ASP A 568 1.53 0.07 -2.08
N LEU A 569 2.08 0.73 -3.11
CA LEU A 569 2.59 2.09 -2.97
C LEU A 569 1.79 3.01 -3.89
N THR A 570 1.16 4.02 -3.29
CA THR A 570 0.51 5.11 -4.02
C THR A 570 1.04 6.42 -3.49
N VAL A 571 1.62 7.23 -4.37
CA VAL A 571 2.28 8.49 -4.02
C VAL A 571 1.80 9.59 -4.96
N GLN A 572 1.37 10.71 -4.38
CA GLN A 572 1.08 11.97 -5.08
C GLN A 572 2.00 13.07 -4.54
N VAL A 573 2.53 13.92 -5.42
CA VAL A 573 3.26 15.14 -5.03
C VAL A 573 2.63 16.33 -5.73
N ILE A 574 2.17 17.31 -4.93
CA ILE A 574 1.47 18.51 -5.39
C ILE A 574 2.40 19.71 -5.19
N PHE A 575 2.72 20.42 -6.27
CA PHE A 575 3.58 21.60 -6.25
C PHE A 575 2.76 22.89 -6.30
N PHE A 576 2.91 23.73 -5.28
CA PHE A 576 2.22 25.02 -5.21
C PHE A 576 3.06 26.12 -5.85
N GLY A 577 2.42 26.96 -6.68
CA GLY A 577 3.07 28.01 -7.46
C GLY A 577 2.09 29.06 -7.97
N GLU A 578 2.62 30.09 -8.62
CA GLU A 578 1.87 31.08 -9.41
C GLU A 578 2.39 31.04 -10.86
N GLY A 579 1.53 31.20 -11.85
CA GLY A 579 1.89 31.00 -13.27
C GLY A 579 0.83 31.50 -14.25
N GLU A 580 1.03 31.24 -15.54
CA GLU A 580 0.09 31.70 -16.58
C GLU A 580 -1.21 30.89 -16.57
N GLY A 581 -2.34 31.61 -16.41
CA GLY A 581 -3.67 31.03 -16.31
C GLY A 581 -4.32 30.73 -17.66
N ASN A 582 -3.91 29.65 -18.34
CA ASN A 582 -4.58 29.18 -19.57
C ASN A 582 -5.94 28.47 -19.32
N GLY A 583 -6.29 28.22 -18.04
CA GLY A 583 -7.53 27.61 -17.56
C GLY A 583 -7.55 26.07 -17.59
N LYS A 584 -6.52 25.41 -18.12
CA LYS A 584 -6.51 23.96 -18.40
C LYS A 584 -5.70 23.18 -17.37
N VAL A 585 -5.88 21.86 -17.40
CA VAL A 585 -4.96 20.87 -16.82
C VAL A 585 -4.49 20.00 -17.98
N GLU A 586 -3.19 19.92 -18.20
CA GLU A 586 -2.59 19.27 -19.37
C GLU A 586 -1.60 18.18 -18.94
N LEU A 587 -1.66 17.01 -19.59
CA LEU A 587 -0.77 15.89 -19.29
C LEU A 587 0.68 16.25 -19.65
N ASN A 588 1.56 16.20 -18.68
CA ASN A 588 3.01 16.33 -18.85
C ASN A 588 3.57 15.04 -19.45
N ARG A 589 3.54 14.95 -20.79
CA ARG A 589 3.97 13.78 -21.57
C ARG A 589 5.41 13.33 -21.24
N GLU A 590 6.28 14.23 -20.80
CA GLU A 590 7.67 13.88 -20.48
C GLU A 590 7.84 13.10 -19.16
N ALA A 591 6.87 13.20 -18.25
CA ALA A 591 6.89 12.56 -16.93
C ALA A 591 5.67 11.65 -16.71
N SER A 592 5.12 11.11 -17.82
CA SER A 592 3.94 10.24 -17.82
C SER A 592 4.14 9.04 -18.75
N ALA A 593 3.72 7.86 -18.31
CA ALA A 593 3.88 6.58 -19.01
C ALA A 593 3.26 6.55 -20.42
N THR A 594 2.16 7.28 -20.61
CA THR A 594 1.33 7.29 -21.82
C THR A 594 2.06 7.75 -23.09
N ALA A 595 3.19 8.46 -22.98
CA ALA A 595 4.01 8.84 -24.12
C ALA A 595 4.75 7.66 -24.80
N ALA A 596 5.05 6.59 -24.05
CA ALA A 596 5.80 5.45 -24.59
C ALA A 596 4.97 4.60 -25.58
N HIS A 597 3.66 4.46 -25.33
CA HIS A 597 2.78 3.64 -26.18
C HIS A 597 2.42 4.29 -27.52
N GLU A 598 2.26 5.62 -27.60
CA GLU A 598 1.99 6.31 -28.88
C GLU A 598 3.19 6.19 -29.84
N HIS A 599 4.42 6.31 -29.35
CA HIS A 599 5.62 6.14 -30.18
C HIS A 599 5.82 4.69 -30.65
N ALA A 600 5.53 3.70 -29.81
CA ALA A 600 5.56 2.30 -30.22
C ALA A 600 4.49 1.96 -31.28
N ALA A 601 3.28 2.54 -31.16
CA ALA A 601 2.22 2.38 -32.15
C ALA A 601 2.52 3.09 -33.48
N ALA A 602 3.20 4.24 -33.45
CA ALA A 602 3.62 4.97 -34.64
C ALA A 602 4.79 4.31 -35.40
N ALA A 603 5.60 3.49 -34.72
CA ALA A 603 6.74 2.77 -35.31
C ALA A 603 6.37 1.40 -35.92
N ALA A 604 5.15 0.90 -35.71
CA ALA A 604 4.69 -0.33 -36.34
C ALA A 604 4.51 -0.13 -37.87
N PRO A 605 5.16 -0.95 -38.72
CA PRO A 605 4.93 -0.88 -40.17
C PRO A 605 3.46 -1.23 -40.45
N LYS A 606 2.75 -0.33 -41.14
CA LYS A 606 1.35 -0.54 -41.54
C LYS A 606 1.26 -1.75 -42.46
N ALA A 607 0.87 -2.90 -41.90
CA ALA A 607 0.49 -4.06 -42.67
C ALA A 607 -0.67 -3.67 -43.58
N LYS A 608 -0.45 -3.74 -44.90
CA LYS A 608 -1.54 -3.63 -45.88
C LYS A 608 -2.38 -4.91 -45.79
N LEU A 609 -3.66 -4.74 -45.48
CA LEU A 609 -4.75 -5.62 -45.90
C LEU A 609 -5.35 -5.03 -47.18
#